data_AF-A0AAD5X2W1-F1
#
_entry.id   AF-A0AAD5X2W1-F1
#
_cell.length_a   1.000
_cell.length_b   1.000
_cell.length_c   1.000
_cell.angle_alpha   90.00
_cell.angle_beta   90.00
_cell.angle_gamma   90.00
#
_symmetry.space_group_name_H-M   'P 1'
#
loop_
_entity.id
_entity.type
_entity.pdbx_description
1 polymer ?
#
loop_
_entity_poly.entity_id
_entity_poly.type
_entity_poly.pdbx_seq_one_letter_code
_entity_poly.pdbx_strand_id
1 'polypeptide(L)'
;MIPTTKYGRLTLFAVLIEAIIVIILESVVAAIFWKYFDVNEKGPARGVPVYLIIFIIAQLFQIVLCWDAVWHKNTIQIMGFVLFNFSVCLYSGFQYSQMNGLLNPSASSVSTGAPAIVESDKNLLKSVLMAIPIIVAVFTVLFAFFAFKLYLEFGWKIYKKIGADPKMRNMYRVYQIFIMLLKLDIFFVFGFGIQFLVLVINNKDPEFALTVAALPITMAFLIFAVYGVRREDKLIMTLFCAGLLLAIAYFIFKLARIWQRKNDDKYMDTKNYLTFFVMTKTQNAEELNSAPPARKPLEE
;
A
#
# COMPACT_ATOMS: atom_id res chain seq x y z
N MET A 1 13.95 16.82 19.85
CA MET A 1 13.57 16.72 21.27
C MET A 1 12.93 15.35 21.51
N ILE A 2 13.59 14.48 22.27
CA ILE A 2 13.25 13.04 22.40
C ILE A 2 12.06 12.85 23.37
N PRO A 3 11.06 11.98 23.07
CA PRO A 3 9.87 11.80 23.90
C PRO A 3 10.20 11.35 25.32
N THR A 4 9.39 11.76 26.29
CA THR A 4 9.67 11.55 27.73
C THR A 4 9.33 10.14 28.23
N THR A 5 8.62 9.31 27.45
CA THR A 5 8.15 7.99 27.87
C THR A 5 9.10 6.89 27.39
N LYS A 6 9.44 5.94 28.27
CA LYS A 6 10.40 4.86 27.97
C LYS A 6 9.95 4.03 26.76
N TYR A 7 8.67 3.64 26.73
CA TYR A 7 8.09 2.88 25.62
C TYR A 7 8.02 3.68 24.31
N GLY A 8 7.77 4.99 24.36
CA GLY A 8 7.77 5.83 23.17
C GLY A 8 9.14 5.92 22.50
N ARG A 9 10.21 6.01 23.30
CA ARG A 9 11.59 5.94 22.80
C ARG A 9 11.88 4.56 22.18
N LEU A 10 11.52 3.48 22.87
CA LEU A 10 11.73 2.12 22.37
C LEU A 10 11.01 1.87 21.05
N THR A 11 9.76 2.34 20.89
CA THR A 11 9.04 2.21 19.61
C THR A 11 9.75 2.98 18.49
N LEU A 12 10.21 4.21 18.74
CA LEU A 12 10.95 4.97 17.73
C LEU A 12 12.26 4.30 17.33
N PHE A 13 13.03 3.78 18.29
CA PHE A 13 14.24 3.04 17.99
C PHE A 13 13.95 1.76 17.19
N ALA A 14 12.91 1.02 17.56
CA ALA A 14 12.51 -0.19 16.85
C ALA A 14 12.07 0.10 15.40
N VAL A 15 11.32 1.19 15.16
CA VAL A 15 10.93 1.63 13.81
C VAL A 15 12.14 2.04 12.98
N LEU A 16 13.10 2.74 13.58
CA LEU A 16 14.34 3.11 12.86
C LEU A 16 15.15 1.88 12.48
N ILE A 17 15.27 0.90 13.39
CA ILE A 17 15.99 -0.35 13.12
C ILE A 17 15.32 -1.13 11.99
N GLU A 18 14.00 -1.33 12.08
CA GLU A 18 13.23 -2.00 11.02
C GLU A 18 13.41 -1.30 9.67
N ALA A 19 13.23 0.03 9.61
CA ALA A 19 13.36 0.79 8.39
C ALA A 19 14.77 0.69 7.78
N ILE A 20 15.82 0.73 8.60
CA ILE A 20 17.21 0.54 8.13
C ILE A 20 17.41 -0.85 7.55
N ILE A 21 16.99 -1.90 8.26
CA ILE A 21 17.12 -3.29 7.80
C ILE A 21 16.38 -3.46 6.48
N VAL A 22 15.13 -3.01 6.41
CA VAL A 22 14.31 -3.14 5.21
C VAL A 22 14.90 -2.36 4.03
N ILE A 23 15.33 -1.11 4.23
CA ILE A 23 15.95 -0.30 3.17
C ILE A 23 17.23 -0.97 2.64
N ILE A 24 18.04 -1.57 3.52
CA ILE A 24 19.23 -2.33 3.11
C ILE A 24 18.82 -3.51 2.24
N LEU A 25 17.86 -4.34 2.67
CA LEU A 25 17.41 -5.50 1.90
C LEU A 25 16.82 -5.08 0.54
N GLU A 26 16.00 -4.04 0.50
CA GLU A 26 15.44 -3.47 -0.73
C GLU A 26 16.53 -2.93 -1.67
N SER A 27 17.57 -2.30 -1.13
CA SER A 27 18.70 -1.82 -1.95
C SER A 27 19.47 -2.96 -2.61
N VAL A 28 19.62 -4.11 -1.92
CA VAL A 28 20.23 -5.31 -2.51
C VAL A 28 19.36 -5.87 -3.63
N VAL A 29 18.04 -5.96 -3.40
CA VAL A 29 17.07 -6.40 -4.41
C VAL A 29 17.12 -5.50 -5.64
N ALA A 30 17.15 -4.18 -5.44
CA ALA A 30 17.25 -3.18 -6.49
C ALA A 30 18.56 -3.30 -7.29
N ALA A 31 19.70 -3.47 -6.61
CA ALA A 31 21.01 -3.61 -7.25
C ALA A 31 21.10 -4.84 -8.16
N ILE A 32 20.57 -5.98 -7.70
CA ILE A 32 20.49 -7.20 -8.52
C ILE A 32 19.54 -6.96 -9.69
N PHE A 33 18.38 -6.33 -9.47
CA PHE A 33 17.42 -6.07 -10.53
C PHE A 33 18.00 -5.20 -11.66
N TRP A 34 18.66 -4.08 -11.32
CA TRP A 34 19.28 -3.18 -12.31
C TRP A 34 20.42 -3.82 -13.12
N LYS A 35 21.04 -4.88 -12.60
CA LYS A 35 22.10 -5.62 -13.30
C LYS A 35 21.56 -6.49 -14.44
N TYR A 36 20.32 -6.97 -14.33
CA TYR A 36 19.76 -7.99 -15.23
C TYR A 36 18.59 -7.51 -16.08
N PHE A 37 17.88 -6.46 -15.65
CA PHE A 37 16.70 -5.96 -16.35
C PHE A 37 16.92 -4.52 -16.81
N ASP A 38 16.79 -4.28 -18.12
CA ASP A 38 16.73 -2.93 -18.65
C ASP A 38 15.30 -2.37 -18.45
N VAL A 39 15.19 -1.34 -17.62
CA VAL A 39 13.93 -0.66 -17.30
C VAL A 39 13.28 0.05 -18.49
N ASN A 40 14.00 0.17 -19.60
CA ASN A 40 13.49 0.79 -20.83
C ASN A 40 12.76 -0.19 -21.76
N GLU A 41 12.90 -1.50 -21.57
CA GLU A 41 12.19 -2.50 -22.38
C GLU A 41 10.74 -2.67 -21.91
N LYS A 42 9.82 -2.80 -22.88
CA LYS A 42 8.39 -3.00 -22.59
C LYS A 42 8.18 -4.44 -22.11
N GLY A 43 7.83 -4.60 -20.84
CA GLY A 43 7.47 -5.90 -20.27
C GLY A 43 7.09 -5.80 -18.78
N PRO A 44 6.67 -6.92 -18.17
CA PRO A 44 6.20 -6.96 -16.78
C PRO A 44 7.27 -6.60 -15.74
N ALA A 45 8.54 -6.55 -16.16
CA ALA A 45 9.66 -6.05 -15.37
C ALA A 45 9.58 -4.53 -15.09
N ARG A 46 8.85 -3.74 -15.90
CA ARG A 46 8.73 -2.28 -15.73
C ARG A 46 8.06 -1.87 -14.42
N GLY A 47 7.23 -2.74 -13.84
CA GLY A 47 6.60 -2.49 -12.55
C GLY A 47 7.52 -2.69 -11.35
N VAL A 48 8.55 -3.54 -11.45
CA VAL A 48 9.42 -3.92 -10.32
C VAL A 48 10.04 -2.71 -9.62
N PRO A 49 10.72 -1.77 -10.31
CA PRO A 49 11.32 -0.60 -9.67
C PRO A 49 10.30 0.26 -8.91
N VAL A 50 9.07 0.34 -9.44
CA VAL A 50 8.00 1.12 -8.84
C VAL A 50 7.61 0.54 -7.49
N TYR A 51 7.52 -0.80 -7.40
CA TYR A 51 7.22 -1.46 -6.15
C TYR A 51 8.29 -1.19 -5.08
N LEU A 52 9.57 -1.27 -5.47
CA LEU A 52 10.72 -1.02 -4.60
C LEU A 52 10.73 0.43 -4.08
N ILE A 53 10.53 1.40 -4.98
CA ILE A 53 10.49 2.84 -4.62
C ILE A 53 9.37 3.11 -3.62
N ILE A 54 8.17 2.58 -3.88
CA ILE A 54 7.02 2.80 -2.99
C ILE A 54 7.27 2.16 -1.63
N PHE A 55 7.91 1.01 -1.58
CA PHE A 55 8.25 0.35 -0.32
C PHE A 55 9.24 1.18 0.50
N ILE A 56 10.28 1.73 -0.11
CA ILE A 56 11.23 2.65 0.55
C ILE A 56 10.50 3.89 1.08
N ILE A 57 9.61 4.49 0.29
CA ILE A 57 8.82 5.65 0.72
C ILE A 57 7.87 5.28 1.87
N ALA A 58 7.32 4.06 1.88
CA ALA A 58 6.52 3.54 2.99
C ALA A 58 7.34 3.49 4.30
N GLN A 59 8.59 3.02 4.24
CA GLN A 59 9.47 2.97 5.42
C GLN A 59 9.77 4.38 5.97
N LEU A 60 10.03 5.36 5.11
CA LEU A 60 10.23 6.75 5.53
C LEU A 60 8.96 7.34 6.14
N PHE A 61 7.81 7.09 5.52
CA PHE A 61 6.52 7.55 6.02
C PHE A 61 6.16 6.91 7.36
N GLN A 62 6.50 5.65 7.57
CA GLN A 62 6.31 4.93 8.83
C GLN A 62 7.09 5.56 9.99
N ILE A 63 8.33 5.99 9.76
CA ILE A 63 9.13 6.74 10.75
C ILE A 63 8.43 8.06 11.12
N VAL A 64 7.96 8.81 10.12
CA VAL A 64 7.25 10.09 10.33
C VAL A 64 5.95 9.89 11.11
N LEU A 65 5.16 8.87 10.77
CA LEU A 65 3.94 8.51 11.49
C LEU A 65 4.22 8.14 12.94
N CYS A 66 5.23 7.30 13.19
CA CYS A 66 5.60 6.91 14.54
C CYS A 66 6.04 8.11 15.37
N TRP A 67 6.89 8.97 14.79
CA TRP A 67 7.34 10.22 15.42
C TRP A 67 6.17 11.12 15.78
N ASP A 68 5.25 11.36 14.84
CA ASP A 68 4.06 12.18 15.05
C ASP A 68 3.15 11.59 16.14
N ALA A 69 2.92 10.27 16.12
CA ALA A 69 2.07 9.56 17.07
C ALA A 69 2.61 9.66 18.51
N VAL A 70 3.91 9.45 18.68
CA VAL A 70 4.58 9.51 19.97
C VAL A 70 4.67 10.95 20.48
N TRP A 71 4.92 11.93 19.60
CA TRP A 71 4.99 13.34 19.94
C TRP A 71 3.65 13.88 20.47
N HIS A 72 2.56 13.64 19.74
CA HIS A 72 1.22 14.08 20.13
C HIS A 72 0.62 13.25 21.26
N LYS A 73 1.30 12.18 21.69
CA LYS A 73 0.84 11.21 22.71
C LYS A 73 -0.58 10.72 22.38
N ASN A 74 -0.85 10.51 21.10
CA ASN A 74 -2.16 10.21 20.58
C ASN A 74 -2.30 8.72 20.33
N THR A 75 -3.11 8.06 21.15
CA THR A 75 -3.39 6.63 21.05
C THR A 75 -3.95 6.22 19.69
N ILE A 76 -4.76 7.07 19.06
CA ILE A 76 -5.37 6.77 17.75
C ILE A 76 -4.30 6.78 16.65
N GLN A 77 -3.35 7.70 16.71
CA GLN A 77 -2.23 7.73 15.76
C GLN A 77 -1.30 6.52 15.94
N ILE A 78 -1.11 6.03 17.17
CA ILE A 78 -0.36 4.78 17.40
C ILE A 78 -1.07 3.59 16.76
N MET A 79 -2.40 3.50 16.93
CA MET A 79 -3.18 2.44 16.27
C MET A 79 -3.07 2.53 14.75
N GLY A 80 -3.14 3.75 14.20
CA GLY A 80 -2.92 4.01 12.78
C GLY A 80 -1.53 3.59 12.30
N PHE A 81 -0.49 3.86 13.09
CA PHE A 81 0.88 3.41 12.80
C PHE A 81 1.01 1.88 12.77
N VAL A 82 0.41 1.15 13.73
CA VAL A 82 0.43 -0.32 13.71
C VAL A 82 -0.33 -0.89 12.52
N LEU A 83 -1.51 -0.31 12.22
CA LEU A 83 -2.30 -0.71 11.05
C LEU A 83 -1.55 -0.46 9.74
N PHE A 84 -0.81 0.65 9.66
CA PHE A 84 0.05 0.94 8.53
C PHE A 84 1.16 -0.11 8.40
N ASN A 85 1.86 -0.48 9.49
CA ASN A 85 2.89 -1.53 9.41
C ASN A 85 2.32 -2.89 8.99
N PHE A 86 1.12 -3.23 9.47
CA PHE A 86 0.41 -4.41 9.00
C PHE A 86 0.13 -4.37 7.49
N SER A 87 -0.23 -3.21 6.96
CA SER A 87 -0.42 -3.01 5.52
C SER A 87 0.89 -3.16 4.74
N VAL A 88 2.00 -2.66 5.27
CA VAL A 88 3.35 -2.86 4.72
C VAL A 88 3.74 -4.34 4.72
N CYS A 89 3.38 -5.10 5.76
CA CYS A 89 3.57 -6.54 5.81
C CYS A 89 2.80 -7.25 4.68
N LEU A 90 1.53 -6.91 4.45
CA LEU A 90 0.75 -7.47 3.35
C LEU A 90 1.35 -7.12 1.99
N TYR A 91 1.80 -5.87 1.83
CA TYR A 91 2.44 -5.41 0.61
C TYR A 91 3.73 -6.18 0.31
N SER A 92 4.56 -6.47 1.31
CA SER A 92 5.79 -7.25 1.13
C SER A 92 5.52 -8.67 0.61
N GLY A 93 4.42 -9.30 1.05
CA GLY A 93 3.98 -10.59 0.50
C GLY A 93 3.53 -10.48 -0.96
N PHE A 94 2.84 -9.40 -1.32
CA PHE A 94 2.46 -9.12 -2.71
C PHE A 94 3.69 -8.90 -3.61
N GLN A 95 4.64 -8.08 -3.17
CA GLN A 95 5.92 -7.85 -3.86
C GLN A 95 6.68 -9.17 -4.08
N TYR A 96 6.71 -10.06 -3.08
CA TYR A 96 7.31 -11.38 -3.21
C TYR A 96 6.68 -12.20 -4.35
N SER A 97 5.35 -12.26 -4.40
CA SER A 97 4.62 -13.02 -5.44
C SER A 97 4.90 -12.47 -6.85
N GLN A 98 4.85 -11.15 -7.00
CA GLN A 98 5.11 -10.48 -8.29
C GLN A 98 6.53 -10.74 -8.80
N MET A 99 7.54 -10.61 -7.93
CA MET A 99 8.93 -10.81 -8.33
C MET A 99 9.26 -12.30 -8.57
N ASN A 100 8.69 -13.22 -7.80
CA ASN A 100 8.89 -14.65 -8.04
C ASN A 100 8.21 -15.12 -9.35
N GLY A 101 7.10 -14.48 -9.75
CA GLY A 101 6.47 -14.70 -11.06
C GLY A 101 7.39 -14.34 -12.24
N LEU A 102 8.21 -13.30 -12.10
CA LEU A 102 9.18 -12.89 -13.12
C LEU A 102 10.42 -13.80 -13.18
N LEU A 103 10.78 -14.46 -12.07
CA LEU A 103 11.99 -15.28 -11.96
C LEU A 103 11.82 -16.74 -12.39
N ASN A 104 10.57 -17.22 -12.53
CA ASN A 104 10.26 -18.59 -12.94
C ASN A 104 9.61 -18.57 -14.34
N PRO A 105 10.39 -18.69 -15.43
CA PRO A 105 9.91 -18.53 -16.80
C PRO A 105 9.00 -19.66 -17.34
N SER A 106 8.54 -20.60 -16.51
CA SER A 106 7.64 -21.69 -16.96
C SER A 106 6.25 -21.22 -17.43
N ALA A 107 5.94 -19.92 -17.31
CA ALA A 107 4.69 -19.31 -17.81
C ALA A 107 4.86 -18.52 -19.12
N SER A 108 6.05 -18.53 -19.74
CA SER A 108 6.30 -17.81 -21.00
C SER A 108 7.18 -18.65 -21.91
N SER A 109 6.56 -19.56 -22.65
CA SER A 109 7.07 -19.94 -23.97
C SER A 109 7.28 -18.65 -24.79
N VAL A 110 8.32 -18.64 -25.63
CA VAL A 110 8.75 -17.54 -26.52
C VAL A 110 9.93 -16.69 -25.98
N SER A 111 11.10 -17.31 -26.05
CA SER A 111 12.30 -16.88 -26.81
C SER A 111 12.98 -15.52 -26.59
N THR A 112 14.32 -15.62 -26.60
CA THR A 112 15.34 -14.68 -27.10
C THR A 112 15.77 -13.52 -26.20
N GLY A 113 16.91 -13.70 -25.51
CA GLY A 113 17.88 -12.63 -25.31
C GLY A 113 18.11 -12.13 -23.87
N ALA A 114 17.26 -12.49 -22.90
CA ALA A 114 17.52 -12.09 -21.51
C ALA A 114 18.77 -12.85 -20.99
N PRO A 115 19.81 -12.17 -20.48
CA PRO A 115 20.97 -12.84 -19.90
C PRO A 115 20.48 -13.76 -18.80
N ALA A 116 20.82 -15.06 -18.90
CA ALA A 116 20.50 -16.02 -17.86
C ALA A 116 21.04 -15.49 -16.53
N ILE A 117 20.13 -15.09 -15.64
CA ILE A 117 20.50 -14.62 -14.31
C ILE A 117 21.38 -15.70 -13.69
N VAL A 118 22.57 -15.34 -13.21
CA VAL A 118 23.47 -16.30 -12.58
C VAL A 118 22.71 -16.98 -11.44
N GLU A 119 22.73 -18.31 -11.40
CA GLU A 119 21.94 -19.10 -10.43
C GLU A 119 22.23 -18.69 -8.97
N SER A 120 23.45 -18.24 -8.69
CA SER A 120 23.82 -17.65 -7.39
C SER A 120 23.01 -16.39 -7.06
N ASP A 121 22.88 -15.46 -8.01
CA ASP A 121 22.19 -14.18 -7.84
C ASP A 121 20.67 -14.40 -7.74
N LYS A 122 20.14 -15.38 -8.49
CA LYS A 122 18.73 -15.80 -8.41
C LYS A 122 18.38 -16.36 -7.02
N ASN A 123 19.23 -17.21 -6.47
CA ASN A 123 19.03 -17.78 -5.14
C ASN A 123 19.15 -16.70 -4.05
N LEU A 124 20.14 -15.81 -4.15
CA LEU A 124 20.26 -14.66 -3.26
C LEU A 124 19.02 -13.76 -3.28
N LEU A 125 18.52 -13.44 -4.47
CA LEU A 125 17.33 -12.61 -4.65
C LEU A 125 16.09 -13.26 -4.02
N LYS A 126 15.87 -14.56 -4.25
CA LYS A 126 14.75 -15.31 -3.63
C LYS A 126 14.86 -15.33 -2.10
N SER A 127 16.05 -15.55 -1.55
CA SER A 127 16.28 -15.56 -0.11
C SER A 127 16.02 -14.19 0.53
N VAL A 128 16.53 -13.10 -0.06
CA VAL A 128 16.32 -11.73 0.44
C VAL A 128 14.84 -11.34 0.36
N LEU A 129 14.18 -11.66 -0.75
CA LEU A 129 12.78 -11.33 -0.97
C LEU A 129 11.83 -12.08 -0.01
N MET A 130 12.21 -13.29 0.43
CA MET A 130 11.50 -14.03 1.49
C MET A 130 11.82 -13.50 2.89
N ALA A 131 13.03 -12.97 3.12
CA ALA A 131 13.42 -12.43 4.41
C ALA A 131 12.65 -11.15 4.79
N ILE A 132 12.36 -10.27 3.81
CA ILE A 132 11.63 -9.00 4.02
C ILE A 132 10.28 -9.20 4.73
N PRO A 133 9.32 -10.00 4.22
CA PRO A 133 8.02 -10.18 4.88
C PRO A 133 8.14 -10.81 6.26
N ILE A 134 9.11 -11.70 6.49
CA ILE A 134 9.33 -12.33 7.79
C ILE A 134 9.78 -11.28 8.82
N ILE A 135 10.74 -10.43 8.45
CA ILE A 135 11.26 -9.36 9.32
C ILE A 135 10.14 -8.37 9.65
N VAL A 136 9.41 -7.87 8.64
CA VAL A 136 8.31 -6.92 8.84
C VAL A 136 7.19 -7.54 9.69
N ALA A 137 6.88 -8.84 9.53
CA ALA A 137 5.90 -9.53 10.36
C ALA A 137 6.33 -9.60 11.84
N VAL A 138 7.60 -9.92 12.11
CA VAL A 138 8.16 -9.93 13.47
C VAL A 138 8.08 -8.55 14.11
N PHE A 139 8.46 -7.50 13.38
CA PHE A 139 8.35 -6.12 13.85
C PHE A 139 6.88 -5.68 14.04
N THR A 140 5.95 -6.16 13.21
CA THR A 140 4.51 -5.90 13.37
C THR A 140 3.99 -6.43 14.70
N VAL A 141 4.36 -7.66 15.09
CA VAL A 141 4.01 -8.23 16.40
C VAL A 141 4.64 -7.41 17.53
N LEU A 142 5.91 -7.02 17.37
CA LEU A 142 6.62 -6.19 18.34
C LEU A 142 5.94 -4.81 18.53
N PHE A 143 5.52 -4.15 17.45
CA PHE A 143 4.80 -2.88 17.54
C PHE A 143 3.40 -3.03 18.09
N ALA A 144 2.69 -4.12 17.81
CA ALA A 144 1.40 -4.39 18.45
C ALA A 144 1.57 -4.47 19.97
N PHE A 145 2.63 -5.13 20.46
CA PHE A 145 2.96 -5.16 21.89
C PHE A 145 3.30 -3.77 22.45
N PHE A 146 4.15 -2.99 21.77
CA PHE A 146 4.47 -1.63 22.22
C PHE A 146 3.25 -0.70 22.18
N ALA A 147 2.40 -0.82 21.17
CA ALA A 147 1.15 -0.08 21.05
C ALA A 147 0.20 -0.40 22.20
N PHE A 148 0.10 -1.67 22.62
CA PHE A 148 -0.68 -2.05 23.80
C PHE A 148 -0.15 -1.38 25.09
N LYS A 149 1.17 -1.38 25.31
CA LYS A 149 1.78 -0.71 26.47
C LYS A 149 1.57 0.81 26.43
N LEU A 150 1.73 1.43 25.26
CA LEU A 150 1.49 2.87 25.07
C LEU A 150 0.01 3.23 25.20
N TYR A 151 -0.90 2.38 24.75
CA TYR A 151 -2.34 2.53 24.90
C TYR A 151 -2.72 2.69 26.37
N LEU A 152 -2.20 1.80 27.23
CA LEU A 152 -2.41 1.89 28.67
C LEU A 152 -1.86 3.21 29.21
N GLU A 153 -0.61 3.56 28.91
CA GLU A 153 0.02 4.77 29.46
C GLU A 153 -0.67 6.08 29.03
N PHE A 154 -1.08 6.18 27.77
CA PHE A 154 -1.72 7.37 27.21
C PHE A 154 -3.20 7.45 27.55
N GLY A 155 -3.91 6.32 27.65
CA GLY A 155 -5.30 6.26 28.06
C GLY A 155 -5.53 6.89 29.43
N TRP A 156 -4.65 6.61 30.40
CA TRP A 156 -4.68 7.22 31.73
C TRP A 156 -4.45 8.73 31.71
N LYS A 157 -3.56 9.24 30.84
CA LYS A 157 -3.24 10.67 30.72
C LYS A 157 -4.37 11.46 30.04
N ILE A 158 -4.98 10.88 29.00
CA ILE A 158 -6.11 11.49 28.27
C ILE A 158 -7.34 11.60 29.18
N TYR A 159 -7.61 10.56 29.98
CA TYR A 159 -8.72 10.57 30.94
C TYR A 159 -8.65 11.75 31.93
N LYS A 160 -7.45 12.04 32.44
CA LYS A 160 -7.25 13.16 33.39
C LYS A 160 -7.37 14.55 32.74
N LYS A 161 -7.11 14.69 31.43
CA LYS A 161 -7.05 15.99 30.75
C LYS A 161 -8.41 16.46 30.20
N ILE A 162 -9.25 15.54 29.74
CA ILE A 162 -10.52 15.86 29.06
C ILE A 162 -11.70 15.95 30.05
N GLY A 163 -11.58 15.36 31.24
CA GLY A 163 -12.68 15.28 32.20
C GLY A 163 -13.67 14.14 31.87
N ALA A 164 -14.78 14.09 32.61
CA ALA A 164 -15.70 12.96 32.59
C ALA A 164 -16.81 13.02 31.52
N ASP A 165 -16.93 14.11 30.76
CA ASP A 165 -18.00 14.22 29.75
C ASP A 165 -17.75 13.26 28.56
N PRO A 166 -18.61 12.23 28.38
CA PRO A 166 -18.45 11.26 27.30
C PRO A 166 -18.65 11.87 25.91
N LYS A 167 -19.45 12.94 25.77
CA LYS A 167 -19.75 13.56 24.47
C LYS A 167 -18.52 14.23 23.86
N MET A 168 -17.86 15.08 24.65
CA MET A 168 -16.64 15.78 24.21
C MET A 168 -15.50 14.80 23.89
N ARG A 169 -15.37 13.71 24.65
CA ARG A 169 -14.39 12.66 24.38
C ARG A 169 -14.67 11.93 23.06
N ASN A 170 -15.93 11.69 22.73
CA ASN A 170 -16.29 11.06 21.46
C ASN A 170 -15.99 11.97 20.27
N MET A 171 -16.36 13.25 20.36
CA MET A 171 -16.07 14.23 19.30
C MET A 171 -14.57 14.37 19.03
N TYR A 172 -13.76 14.45 20.09
CA TYR A 172 -12.30 14.49 19.96
C TYR A 172 -11.72 13.20 19.35
N ARG A 173 -12.27 12.04 19.70
CA ARG A 173 -11.86 10.75 19.12
C ARG A 173 -12.13 10.72 17.61
N VAL A 174 -13.33 11.12 17.19
CA VAL A 174 -13.71 11.18 15.78
C VAL A 174 -12.80 12.15 15.02
N TYR A 175 -12.52 13.33 15.58
CA TYR A 175 -11.58 14.29 15.01
C TYR A 175 -10.17 13.68 14.82
N GLN A 176 -9.65 12.99 15.84
CA GLN A 176 -8.34 12.35 15.76
C GLN A 176 -8.30 11.19 14.75
N ILE A 177 -9.38 10.40 14.63
CA ILE A 177 -9.51 9.35 13.60
C ILE A 177 -9.49 10.00 12.21
N PHE A 178 -10.26 11.07 12.00
CA PHE A 178 -10.32 11.77 10.74
C PHE A 178 -8.95 12.31 10.30
N ILE A 179 -8.24 12.99 11.20
CA ILE A 179 -6.88 13.49 10.92
C ILE A 179 -5.90 12.33 10.65
N MET A 180 -6.02 11.21 11.35
CA MET A 180 -5.18 10.03 11.11
C MET A 180 -5.44 9.43 9.73
N LEU A 181 -6.71 9.26 9.35
CA LEU A 181 -7.09 8.77 8.03
C LEU A 181 -6.57 9.68 6.91
N LEU A 182 -6.70 11.01 7.06
CA LEU A 182 -6.15 11.96 6.09
C LEU A 182 -4.63 11.83 5.93
N LYS A 183 -3.88 11.57 7.01
CA LYS A 183 -2.44 11.34 6.92
C LYS A 183 -2.11 10.09 6.11
N LEU A 184 -2.82 8.99 6.37
CA LEU A 184 -2.67 7.75 5.60
C LEU A 184 -3.06 7.95 4.12
N ASP A 185 -4.12 8.70 3.86
CA ASP A 185 -4.64 8.95 2.52
C ASP A 185 -3.61 9.67 1.63
N ILE A 186 -2.85 10.62 2.20
CA ILE A 186 -1.73 11.27 1.47
C ILE A 186 -0.75 10.23 0.92
N PHE A 187 -0.39 9.22 1.71
CA PHE A 187 0.52 8.16 1.25
C PHE A 187 -0.12 7.32 0.15
N PHE A 188 -1.40 6.95 0.28
CA PHE A 188 -2.10 6.16 -0.75
C PHE A 188 -2.27 6.92 -2.06
N VAL A 189 -2.64 8.20 -2.01
CA VAL A 189 -2.73 9.07 -3.20
C VAL A 189 -1.38 9.19 -3.90
N PHE A 190 -0.31 9.38 -3.13
CA PHE A 190 1.04 9.47 -3.68
C PHE A 190 1.53 8.15 -4.28
N GLY A 191 1.36 7.04 -3.57
CA GLY A 191 1.73 5.69 -4.04
C GLY A 191 0.95 5.28 -5.28
N PHE A 192 -0.37 5.47 -5.28
CA PHE A 192 -1.22 5.24 -6.45
C PHE A 192 -0.80 6.14 -7.62
N GLY A 193 -0.48 7.41 -7.37
CA GLY A 193 0.00 8.34 -8.37
C GLY A 193 1.24 7.87 -9.10
N ILE A 194 2.27 7.45 -8.36
CA ILE A 194 3.52 6.93 -8.95
C ILE A 194 3.24 5.65 -9.75
N GLN A 195 2.48 4.70 -9.19
CA GLN A 195 2.13 3.46 -9.90
C GLN A 195 1.42 3.74 -11.21
N PHE A 196 0.41 4.61 -11.16
CA PHE A 196 -0.39 4.95 -12.32
C PHE A 196 0.45 5.65 -13.41
N LEU A 197 1.32 6.59 -13.03
CA LEU A 197 2.19 7.30 -13.97
C LEU A 197 3.16 6.36 -14.68
N VAL A 198 3.79 5.43 -13.96
CA VAL A 198 4.84 4.56 -14.54
C VAL A 198 4.24 3.39 -15.33
N LEU A 199 3.16 2.78 -14.84
CA LEU A 199 2.61 1.55 -15.41
C LEU A 199 1.60 1.79 -16.52
N VAL A 200 0.80 2.86 -16.46
CA VAL A 200 -0.38 2.99 -17.33
C VAL A 200 -0.15 3.94 -18.50
N ILE A 201 0.70 4.96 -18.34
CA ILE A 201 0.71 6.08 -19.27
C ILE A 201 1.91 6.05 -20.21
N ASN A 202 1.63 6.29 -21.50
CA ASN A 202 2.62 6.46 -22.54
C ASN A 202 2.81 7.97 -22.75
N ASN A 203 4.05 8.45 -22.85
CA ASN A 203 4.40 9.88 -22.79
C ASN A 203 3.78 10.78 -23.90
N LYS A 204 3.00 10.22 -24.83
CA LYS A 204 2.39 10.94 -25.97
C LYS A 204 0.89 11.21 -25.82
N ASP A 205 0.21 10.67 -24.81
CA ASP A 205 -1.24 10.86 -24.64
C ASP A 205 -1.54 12.08 -23.75
N PRO A 206 -2.53 12.94 -24.09
CA PRO A 206 -2.94 14.08 -23.27
C PRO A 206 -3.47 13.67 -21.89
N GLU A 207 -3.84 12.40 -21.70
CA GLU A 207 -4.20 11.82 -20.40
C GLU A 207 -3.03 11.83 -19.39
N PHE A 208 -1.77 11.91 -19.86
CA PHE A 208 -0.58 12.05 -19.01
C PHE A 208 -0.58 13.36 -18.24
N ALA A 209 -0.67 14.49 -18.96
CA ALA A 209 -0.64 15.82 -18.36
C ALA A 209 -1.80 16.00 -17.37
N LEU A 210 -2.98 15.48 -17.71
CA LEU A 210 -4.15 15.53 -16.83
C LEU A 210 -3.92 14.76 -15.52
N THR A 211 -3.31 13.57 -15.59
CA THR A 211 -3.07 12.75 -14.39
C THR A 211 -1.94 13.31 -13.52
N VAL A 212 -0.87 13.83 -14.16
CA VAL A 212 0.21 14.54 -13.45
C VAL A 212 -0.35 15.77 -12.73
N ALA A 213 -1.26 16.52 -13.35
CA ALA A 213 -1.93 17.66 -12.71
C ALA A 213 -2.93 17.24 -11.63
N ALA A 214 -3.58 16.08 -11.76
CA ALA A 214 -4.55 15.60 -10.79
C ALA A 214 -3.91 15.28 -9.42
N LEU A 215 -2.66 14.81 -9.36
CA LEU A 215 -1.97 14.47 -8.10
C LEU A 215 -1.78 15.65 -7.13
N PRO A 216 -1.22 16.81 -7.55
CA PRO A 216 -1.12 17.96 -6.66
C PRO A 216 -2.50 18.53 -6.33
N ILE A 217 -3.49 18.44 -7.23
CA ILE A 217 -4.86 18.89 -6.99
C ILE A 217 -5.52 18.05 -5.87
N THR A 218 -5.40 16.72 -5.91
CA THR A 218 -5.94 15.86 -4.85
C THR A 218 -5.23 16.10 -3.53
N MET A 219 -3.91 16.35 -3.54
CA MET A 219 -3.17 16.69 -2.34
C MET A 219 -3.60 18.04 -1.73
N ALA A 220 -3.84 19.05 -2.57
CA ALA A 220 -4.43 20.33 -2.13
C ALA A 220 -5.84 20.15 -1.56
N PHE A 221 -6.64 19.27 -2.15
CA PHE A 221 -7.98 18.92 -1.67
C PHE A 221 -7.96 18.29 -0.26
N LEU A 222 -6.97 17.44 0.05
CA LEU A 222 -6.78 16.89 1.41
C LEU A 222 -6.39 17.97 2.42
N ILE A 223 -5.53 18.93 2.04
CA ILE A 223 -5.17 20.06 2.90
C ILE A 223 -6.42 20.92 3.19
N PHE A 224 -7.26 21.12 2.18
CA PHE A 224 -8.53 21.85 2.33
C PHE A 224 -9.46 21.15 3.34
N ALA A 225 -9.47 19.82 3.37
CA ALA A 225 -10.20 19.04 4.37
C ALA A 225 -9.70 19.28 5.80
N VAL A 226 -8.37 19.32 6.00
CA VAL A 226 -7.76 19.65 7.30
C VAL A 226 -8.14 21.06 7.76
N TYR A 227 -8.20 22.00 6.81
CA TYR A 227 -8.61 23.37 7.10
C TYR A 227 -10.09 23.46 7.50
N GLY A 228 -10.97 22.79 6.76
CA GLY A 228 -12.41 22.75 7.03
C GLY A 228 -12.73 22.18 8.41
N VAL A 229 -12.12 21.04 8.76
CA VAL A 229 -12.37 20.41 10.06
C VAL A 229 -11.84 21.26 11.22
N ARG A 230 -10.73 22.01 11.04
CA ARG A 230 -10.17 22.88 12.09
C ARG A 230 -10.99 24.15 12.32
N ARG A 231 -11.66 24.66 11.29
CA ARG A 231 -12.55 25.83 11.41
C ARG A 231 -13.98 25.48 11.76
N GLU A 232 -14.31 24.19 11.85
CA GLU A 232 -15.67 23.69 12.05
C GLU A 232 -16.66 24.23 10.99
N ASP A 233 -16.15 24.57 9.79
CA ASP A 233 -16.96 25.13 8.73
C ASP A 233 -17.72 24.01 8.00
N LYS A 234 -19.04 24.03 8.18
CA LYS A 234 -19.96 23.03 7.61
C LYS A 234 -19.90 23.04 6.08
N LEU A 235 -19.73 24.20 5.44
CA LEU A 235 -19.73 24.30 3.98
C LEU A 235 -18.52 23.57 3.40
N ILE A 236 -17.33 23.83 3.97
CA ILE A 236 -16.09 23.19 3.54
C ILE A 236 -16.16 21.66 3.74
N MET A 237 -16.67 21.20 4.88
CA MET A 237 -16.81 19.78 5.15
C MET A 237 -17.85 19.10 4.25
N THR A 238 -18.96 19.77 3.92
CA THR A 238 -19.93 19.24 2.96
C THR A 238 -19.34 19.15 1.55
N LEU A 239 -18.61 20.17 1.09
CA LEU A 239 -17.89 20.12 -0.19
C LEU A 239 -16.86 19.00 -0.22
N PHE A 240 -16.13 18.79 0.88
CA PHE A 240 -15.17 17.70 0.99
C PHE A 240 -15.86 16.32 0.85
N CYS A 241 -16.96 16.10 1.56
CA CYS A 241 -17.75 14.87 1.43
C CYS A 241 -18.32 14.67 0.02
N ALA A 242 -18.81 15.73 -0.62
CA ALA A 242 -19.29 15.65 -2.00
C ALA A 242 -18.14 15.30 -2.98
N GLY A 243 -16.95 15.86 -2.77
CA GLY A 243 -15.77 15.52 -3.56
C GLY A 243 -15.30 14.07 -3.36
N LEU A 244 -15.43 13.51 -2.16
CA LEU A 244 -15.16 12.08 -1.92
C LEU A 244 -16.12 11.17 -2.69
N LEU A 245 -17.40 11.51 -2.78
CA LEU A 245 -18.38 10.77 -3.58
C LEU A 245 -18.02 10.81 -5.08
N LEU A 246 -17.60 11.97 -5.58
CA LEU A 246 -17.12 12.12 -6.96
C LEU A 246 -15.83 11.33 -7.20
N ALA A 247 -14.90 11.32 -6.24
CA ALA A 247 -13.68 10.54 -6.33
C ALA A 247 -13.97 9.04 -6.43
N ILE A 248 -14.89 8.52 -5.61
CA ILE A 248 -15.34 7.12 -5.67
C ILE A 248 -15.95 6.81 -7.05
N ALA A 249 -16.83 7.69 -7.56
CA ALA A 249 -17.42 7.52 -8.89
C ALA A 249 -16.34 7.49 -10.00
N TYR A 250 -15.34 8.36 -9.92
CA TYR A 250 -14.20 8.39 -10.85
C TYR A 250 -13.36 7.10 -10.77
N PHE A 251 -13.07 6.59 -9.57
CA PHE A 251 -12.36 5.32 -9.39
C PHE A 251 -13.14 4.14 -9.98
N ILE A 252 -14.45 4.07 -9.77
CA ILE A 252 -15.31 3.03 -10.36
C ILE A 252 -15.29 3.11 -11.89
N PHE A 253 -15.46 4.30 -12.47
CA PHE A 253 -15.37 4.50 -13.91
C PHE A 253 -14.02 4.06 -14.47
N LYS A 254 -12.93 4.41 -13.79
CA LYS A 254 -11.56 4.05 -14.20
C LYS A 254 -11.33 2.54 -14.13
N LEU A 255 -11.81 1.88 -13.08
CA LEU A 255 -11.79 0.42 -12.95
C LEU A 255 -12.58 -0.26 -14.07
N ALA A 256 -13.80 0.20 -14.36
CA ALA A 256 -14.62 -0.35 -15.43
C ALA A 256 -13.95 -0.20 -16.81
N ARG A 257 -13.29 0.94 -17.06
CA ARG A 257 -12.54 1.18 -18.29
C ARG A 257 -11.35 0.24 -18.45
N ILE A 258 -10.62 -0.04 -17.36
CA ILE A 258 -9.51 -1.02 -17.35
C ILE A 258 -10.02 -2.43 -17.67
N TRP A 259 -11.18 -2.83 -17.12
CA TRP A 259 -11.78 -4.14 -17.39
C TRP A 259 -12.28 -4.31 -18.83
N GLN A 260 -12.87 -3.27 -19.41
CA GLN A 260 -13.37 -3.32 -20.80
C GLN A 260 -12.24 -3.36 -21.83
N ARG A 261 -11.07 -2.80 -21.53
CA ARG A 261 -9.90 -2.77 -22.40
C ARG A 261 -9.02 -4.03 -22.25
N LYS A 262 -9.67 -5.19 -22.16
CA LYS A 262 -9.06 -6.51 -21.88
C LYS A 262 -8.05 -6.96 -22.96
N ASN A 263 -8.13 -6.39 -24.17
CA ASN A 263 -7.42 -6.80 -25.38
C ASN A 263 -6.17 -5.96 -25.75
N ASP A 264 -5.81 -4.93 -24.97
CA ASP A 264 -4.57 -4.17 -25.20
C ASP A 264 -3.47 -4.66 -24.25
N ASP A 265 -2.32 -5.11 -24.79
CA ASP A 265 -1.13 -5.58 -24.04
C ASP A 265 -0.61 -4.57 -23.00
N LYS A 266 -1.00 -3.30 -23.11
CA LYS A 266 -0.62 -2.19 -22.22
C LYS A 266 -1.12 -2.32 -20.77
N TYR A 267 -2.14 -3.16 -20.51
CA TYR A 267 -2.76 -3.29 -19.17
C TYR A 267 -2.49 -4.62 -18.47
N MET A 268 -1.66 -5.50 -19.05
CA MET A 268 -1.43 -6.83 -18.51
C MET A 268 -0.78 -6.80 -17.12
N ASP A 269 0.10 -5.82 -16.86
CA ASP A 269 0.75 -5.60 -15.57
C ASP A 269 -0.21 -5.06 -14.49
N THR A 270 -1.27 -4.35 -14.92
CA THR A 270 -2.34 -3.87 -14.02
C THR A 270 -3.29 -5.01 -13.62
N LYS A 271 -3.39 -6.09 -14.41
CA LYS A 271 -4.25 -7.24 -14.10
C LYS A 271 -3.86 -7.88 -12.77
N ASN A 272 -2.57 -8.00 -12.43
CA ASN A 272 -2.15 -8.62 -11.17
C ASN A 272 -2.65 -7.88 -9.91
N TYR A 273 -2.82 -6.55 -9.98
CA TYR A 273 -3.44 -5.78 -8.89
C TYR A 273 -4.96 -6.04 -8.78
N LEU A 274 -5.61 -6.31 -9.90
CA LEU A 274 -7.05 -6.51 -10.02
C LEU A 274 -7.46 -7.95 -9.69
N THR A 275 -6.64 -8.94 -10.07
CA THR A 275 -6.87 -10.36 -9.82
C THR A 275 -6.86 -10.67 -8.33
N PHE A 276 -6.09 -9.96 -7.50
CA PHE A 276 -6.12 -10.16 -6.04
C PHE A 276 -7.48 -9.81 -5.41
N PHE A 277 -8.22 -8.84 -5.96
CA PHE A 277 -9.59 -8.54 -5.55
C PHE A 277 -10.65 -9.48 -6.16
N VAL A 278 -10.29 -10.24 -7.20
CA VAL A 278 -11.20 -11.16 -7.93
C VAL A 278 -10.97 -12.64 -7.62
N MET A 279 -9.79 -13.02 -7.10
CA MET A 279 -9.43 -14.42 -6.83
C MET A 279 -10.30 -15.07 -5.75
N THR A 280 -10.99 -14.28 -4.92
CA THR A 280 -12.03 -14.76 -3.99
C THR A 280 -13.35 -15.14 -4.65
N LYS A 281 -13.51 -14.97 -5.97
CA LYS A 281 -14.68 -15.44 -6.72
C LYS A 281 -14.41 -16.47 -7.80
N THR A 282 -13.15 -16.74 -8.16
CA THR A 282 -12.83 -17.63 -9.30
C THR A 282 -12.66 -19.10 -8.94
N GLN A 283 -12.42 -19.45 -7.67
CA GLN A 283 -12.43 -20.86 -7.25
C GLN A 283 -13.83 -21.51 -7.27
N ASN A 284 -14.91 -20.74 -7.09
CA ASN A 284 -16.27 -21.30 -7.10
C ASN A 284 -16.84 -21.52 -8.52
N ALA A 285 -16.20 -21.01 -9.57
CA ALA A 285 -16.68 -21.14 -10.94
C ALA A 285 -16.08 -22.35 -11.68
N GLU A 286 -14.93 -22.87 -11.23
CA GLU A 286 -14.30 -24.05 -11.84
C GLU A 286 -14.91 -25.38 -11.36
N GLU A 287 -15.45 -25.45 -10.13
CA GLU A 287 -16.13 -26.67 -9.65
C GLU A 287 -17.49 -26.94 -10.34
N LEU A 288 -18.15 -25.91 -10.89
CA LEU A 288 -19.45 -26.09 -11.54
C LEU A 288 -19.35 -26.59 -13.00
N ASN A 289 -18.16 -26.54 -13.60
CA ASN A 289 -17.91 -26.96 -14.99
C ASN A 289 -17.24 -28.34 -15.12
N SER A 290 -16.85 -28.96 -14.00
CA SER A 290 -16.27 -30.32 -13.99
C SER A 290 -17.29 -31.44 -13.73
N ALA A 291 -18.60 -31.12 -13.67
CA ALA A 291 -19.63 -32.16 -13.58
C ALA A 291 -19.80 -32.87 -14.94
N PRO A 292 -19.58 -34.19 -15.03
CA PRO A 292 -19.68 -34.93 -16.29
C PRO A 292 -21.12 -34.95 -16.82
N PRO A 293 -21.34 -34.87 -18.15
CA PRO A 293 -22.68 -34.90 -18.73
C PRO A 293 -23.34 -36.27 -18.54
N ALA A 294 -24.57 -36.27 -18.01
CA ALA A 294 -25.41 -37.46 -17.89
C ALA A 294 -25.69 -38.07 -19.28
N ARG A 295 -25.50 -39.40 -19.39
CA ARG A 295 -25.84 -40.19 -20.59
C ARG A 295 -27.33 -40.04 -20.91
N LYS A 296 -27.67 -39.69 -22.15
CA LYS A 296 -29.02 -39.84 -22.69
C LYS A 296 -29.34 -41.33 -22.91
N PRO A 297 -30.57 -41.81 -22.64
CA PRO A 297 -31.00 -43.14 -23.04
C PRO A 297 -31.25 -43.19 -24.55
N LEU A 298 -30.91 -44.34 -25.13
CA LEU A 298 -31.20 -44.72 -26.52
C LEU A 298 -32.70 -45.05 -26.61
N GLU A 299 -33.41 -44.42 -27.54
CA GLU A 299 -34.70 -44.92 -28.03
C GLU A 299 -34.59 -45.12 -29.55
N GLU A 300 -35.02 -46.31 -29.97
CA GLU A 300 -35.12 -46.84 -31.33
C GLU A 300 -36.25 -46.18 -32.15
#